data_AF-A0A6V7L3B3-F1
#
_entry.id   AF-A0A6V7L3B3-F1
#
_cell.length_a   1.000
_cell.length_b   1.000
_cell.length_c   1.000
_cell.angle_alpha   90.00
_cell.angle_beta   90.00
_cell.angle_gamma   90.00
#
_symmetry.space_group_name_H-M   'P 1'
#
loop_
_entity.id
_entity.type
_entity.pdbx_description
1 polymer ?
#
loop_
_entity_poly.entity_id
_entity_poly.type
_entity_poly.pdbx_seq_one_letter_code
_entity_poly.pdbx_strand_id
1 'polypeptide(L)' 'MTSIRPETSLNTFIRENALLPGTKVMCHEGSCGACIVVAEIRGETLAVNSCLLPVLICNG' A
#
# COMPACT_ATOMS: atom_id res chain seq x y z
N MET A 1 19.76 7.38 3.12
CA MET A 1 18.74 6.46 2.58
C MET A 1 17.87 6.01 3.74
N THR A 2 16.60 6.40 3.76
CA THR A 2 15.67 5.97 4.80
C THR A 2 15.43 4.47 4.65
N SER A 3 15.92 3.68 5.62
CA SER A 3 15.70 2.24 5.66
C SER A 3 14.21 1.96 5.88
N ILE A 4 13.52 1.49 4.84
CA ILE A 4 12.12 1.05 4.95
C ILE A 4 12.11 -0.28 5.70
N ARG A 5 11.29 -0.38 6.76
CA ARG A 5 11.18 -1.63 7.54
C ARG A 5 10.36 -2.67 6.77
N PRO A 6 10.67 -3.97 6.82
CA PRO A 6 9.94 -5.01 6.07
C PRO A 6 8.44 -5.08 6.36
N GLU A 7 8.03 -4.70 7.57
CA GLU A 7 6.63 -4.63 8.00
C GLU A 7 5.87 -3.39 7.50
N THR A 8 6.55 -2.46 6.81
CA THR A 8 5.90 -1.26 6.29
C THR A 8 4.91 -1.65 5.21
N SER A 9 3.62 -1.47 5.48
CA SER A 9 2.58 -1.68 4.47
C SER A 9 2.68 -0.65 3.34
N LEU A 10 2.19 -0.99 2.16
CA LEU A 10 2.07 -0.08 1.03
C LEU A 10 1.25 1.16 1.42
N ASN A 11 0.19 0.99 2.23
CA ASN A 11 -0.60 2.10 2.74
C ASN A 11 0.23 3.06 3.62
N THR A 12 0.98 2.51 4.58
CA THR A 12 1.87 3.29 5.45
C THR A 12 2.91 4.04 4.63
N PHE A 13 3.53 3.35 3.67
CA PHE A 13 4.51 3.97 2.79
C PHE A 13 3.91 5.15 1.99
N ILE A 14 2.76 4.95 1.35
CA ILE A 14 2.08 5.99 0.57
C ILE A 14 1.79 7.22 1.44
N ARG A 15 1.27 7.02 2.66
CA ARG A 15 0.84 8.11 3.54
C ARG A 15 2.00 8.84 4.21
N GLU A 16 2.98 8.11 4.70
CA GLU A 16 3.99 8.62 5.63
C GLU A 16 5.37 8.81 4.98
N ASN A 17 5.73 7.97 4.01
CA ASN A 17 7.01 8.06 3.31
C ASN A 17 6.91 8.84 1.99
N ALA A 18 5.88 8.58 1.19
CA ALA A 18 5.61 9.30 -0.06
C ALA A 18 4.81 10.60 0.16
N LEU A 19 4.30 10.82 1.37
CA LEU A 19 3.54 12.03 1.77
C LEU A 19 2.27 12.26 0.92
N LEU A 20 1.58 11.16 0.54
CA LEU A 20 0.34 11.17 -0.23
C LEU A 20 -0.84 10.67 0.64
N PRO A 21 -1.39 11.49 1.56
CA PRO A 21 -2.33 11.03 2.58
C PRO A 21 -3.77 10.78 2.08
N GLY A 22 -4.00 10.79 0.76
CA GLY A 22 -5.31 10.60 0.14
C GLY A 22 -5.90 9.23 0.48
N THR A 23 -5.11 8.17 0.31
CA THR A 23 -5.50 6.80 0.65
C THR A 23 -5.68 6.63 2.16
N LYS A 24 -6.83 6.10 2.57
CA LYS A 24 -7.19 5.95 3.99
C LYS A 24 -6.90 4.53 4.49
N VAL A 25 -6.96 4.33 5.80
CA VAL A 25 -6.87 3.02 6.44
C VAL A 25 -7.75 3.03 7.68
N MET A 26 -8.46 1.93 7.93
CA MET A 26 -9.40 1.79 9.03
C MET A 26 -9.33 0.37 9.63
N CYS A 27 -9.78 -0.64 8.89
CA CYS A 27 -9.93 -2.00 9.43
C CYS A 27 -8.62 -2.80 9.52
N HIS A 28 -7.58 -2.43 8.77
CA HIS A 28 -6.30 -3.17 8.66
C HIS A 28 -6.40 -4.65 8.23
N GLU A 29 -7.58 -5.13 7.83
CA GLU A 29 -7.85 -6.52 7.45
C GLU A 29 -8.43 -6.66 6.03
N GLY A 30 -8.57 -5.54 5.29
CA GLY A 30 -9.00 -5.51 3.89
C GLY A 30 -10.52 -5.47 3.64
N SER A 31 -11.35 -5.49 4.68
CA SER A 31 -12.82 -5.53 4.57
C SER A 31 -13.46 -4.18 4.21
N CYS A 32 -12.95 -3.06 4.76
CA CYS A 32 -13.61 -1.75 4.64
C CYS A 32 -13.42 -1.02 3.29
N GLY A 33 -12.47 -1.45 2.45
CA GLY A 33 -12.16 -0.80 1.17
C GLY A 33 -11.53 0.61 1.23
N ALA A 34 -11.37 1.22 2.40
CA ALA A 34 -10.83 2.59 2.55
C ALA A 34 -9.38 2.74 2.03
N CYS A 35 -8.67 1.62 1.88
CA CYS A 35 -7.27 1.56 1.47
C CYS A 35 -7.06 1.02 0.04
N ILE A 36 -8.12 0.92 -0.77
CA ILE A 36 -8.02 0.43 -2.15
C ILE A 36 -7.10 1.37 -2.96
N VAL A 37 -6.14 0.78 -3.67
CA VAL A 37 -5.32 1.45 -4.69
C VAL A 37 -5.32 0.62 -5.97
N VAL A 38 -5.03 1.25 -7.10
CA VAL A 38 -4.83 0.57 -8.38
C VAL A 38 -3.33 0.33 -8.56
N ALA A 39 -2.95 -0.90 -8.90
CA ALA A 39 -1.57 -1.29 -9.18
C ALA A 39 -1.50 -2.08 -10.48
N GLU A 40 -0.39 -1.93 -11.20
CA GLU A 40 -0.04 -2.82 -12.30
C GLU A 40 0.82 -3.96 -11.75
N ILE A 41 0.37 -5.20 -11.94
CA ILE A 41 1.05 -6.40 -11.47
C ILE A 41 1.22 -7.34 -12.65
N ARG A 42 2.46 -7.52 -13.11
CA ARG A 42 2.79 -8.41 -14.25
C ARG A 42 1.99 -8.10 -15.52
N GLY A 43 1.75 -6.81 -15.80
CA GLY A 43 1.00 -6.34 -16.97
C GLY A 43 -0.52 -6.33 -16.79
N GLU A 44 -1.03 -6.65 -15.59
CA GLU A 44 -2.47 -6.58 -15.28
C GLU A 44 -2.77 -5.43 -14.31
N THR A 45 -3.81 -4.65 -14.61
CA THR A 45 -4.30 -3.58 -13.74
C THR A 45 -5.28 -4.13 -12.71
N LEU A 46 -4.89 -4.12 -11.44
CA LEU A 46 -5.67 -4.71 -10.33
C LEU A 46 -5.95 -3.67 -9.25
N ALA A 47 -7.15 -3.76 -8.65
CA ALA A 47 -7.49 -3.05 -7.43
C ALA A 47 -7.07 -3.89 -6.22
N VAL A 48 -6.24 -3.33 -5.33
CA VAL A 48 -5.67 -4.05 -4.19
C VAL A 48 -5.84 -3.29 -2.88
N ASN A 49 -5.97 -4.02 -1.77
CA ASN A 49 -6.00 -3.46 -0.43
C ASN A 49 -4.58 -3.09 0.02
N SER A 50 -4.21 -1.81 -0.07
CA SER A 50 -2.84 -1.37 0.28
C SER A 50 -2.44 -1.63 1.74
N CYS A 51 -3.40 -1.82 2.66
CA CYS A 51 -3.07 -2.13 4.06
C CYS A 51 -2.56 -3.56 4.28
N LEU A 52 -2.74 -4.46 3.30
CA LEU A 52 -2.33 -5.87 3.40
C LEU A 52 -1.05 -6.20 2.63
N LEU A 53 -0.56 -5.30 1.77
CA LEU A 53 0.66 -5.52 1.00
C LEU A 53 1.87 -4.91 1.71
N PRO A 54 2.94 -5.67 1.98
CA PRO A 54 4.24 -5.10 2.31
C PRO A 54 4.77 -4.25 1.15
N VAL A 55 5.32 -3.06 1.41
CA VAL A 55 5.81 -2.19 0.32
C VAL A 55 6.99 -2.81 -0.43
N LEU A 56 7.81 -3.63 0.24
CA LEU A 56 9.00 -4.23 -0.37
C LEU A 56 8.69 -5.26 -1.46
N ILE A 57 7.46 -5.80 -1.52
CA ILE A 57 7.04 -6.67 -2.63
C ILE A 57 6.52 -5.89 -3.84
N CYS A 58 6.41 -4.57 -3.73
CA CYS A 58 6.00 -3.68 -4.82
C CYS A 58 7.21 -3.13 -5.60
N ASN A 59 8.41 -3.71 -5.43
CA ASN A 59 9.57 -3.38 -6.26
C ASN A 59 9.44 -4.08 -7.62
N GLY A 60 9.18 -3.30 -8.68
CA GLY A 60 9.10 -3.78 -10.06
C GLY A 60 10.40 -4.32 -10.63
#